data_AF-A0A561UBJ5-F1
#
_entry.id   AF-A0A561UBJ5-F1
#
_cell.length_a   1.000
_cell.length_b   1.000
_cell.length_c   1.000
_cell.angle_alpha   90.00
_cell.angle_beta   90.00
_cell.angle_gamma   90.00
#
_symmetry.space_group_name_H-M   'P 1'
#
loop_
_entity.id
_entity.type
_entity.pdbx_description
1 polymer ?
#
loop_
_entity_poly.entity_id
_entity_poly.type
_entity_poly.pdbx_seq_one_letter_code
_entity_poly.pdbx_strand_id
1 'polypeptide(L)'
;MASRRPARRRYYRRRRANSGLWIALLVGAVILLLIVRTVSEHPLGAAVLVVLLAGAAVGGYLVHQRQQQARFELRATHAYTLAEYHRMTATQFERALADLCRRDGCTRVKVVGGAGDLGADVIAMTPAGQRLVLQAKRYAPSTKVGSGDMQKVGGTARQIHGADIAAVVTTSTFTRHALDYSRRLGIRTYDGTALAGWASRTGPAPWE
;
A
#
# COMPACT_ATOMS: atom_id res chain seq x y z
N MET A 1 40.17 68.76 27.29
CA MET A 1 40.48 67.89 26.13
C MET A 1 39.46 66.77 26.04
N ALA A 2 38.90 66.59 24.85
CA ALA A 2 38.23 65.39 24.30
C ALA A 2 36.97 64.83 24.99
N SER A 3 35.83 65.21 24.42
CA SER A 3 34.53 64.55 24.45
C SER A 3 34.55 63.17 23.77
N ARG A 4 33.78 62.19 24.28
CA ARG A 4 33.29 61.07 23.48
C ARG A 4 31.83 60.70 23.83
N ARG A 5 30.94 61.04 22.91
CA ARG A 5 29.52 60.62 22.80
C ARG A 5 29.41 59.25 22.09
N PRO A 6 28.25 58.55 22.18
CA PRO A 6 28.15 57.11 21.92
C PRO A 6 27.91 56.75 20.44
N ALA A 7 28.44 55.59 20.02
CA ALA A 7 28.20 55.04 18.70
C ALA A 7 26.90 54.22 18.66
N ARG A 8 25.88 54.73 17.95
CA ARG A 8 24.66 53.99 17.58
C ARG A 8 24.98 52.95 16.51
N ARG A 9 24.71 51.67 16.79
CA ARG A 9 24.74 50.58 15.80
C ARG A 9 23.56 50.73 14.82
N ARG A 10 23.84 50.98 13.54
CA ARG A 10 22.88 50.81 12.42
C ARG A 10 22.98 49.39 11.88
N TYR A 11 21.87 48.67 11.92
CA TYR A 11 21.69 47.37 11.25
C TYR A 11 21.50 47.63 9.74
N TYR A 12 22.53 47.41 8.92
CA TYR A 12 22.36 47.39 7.46
C TYR A 12 21.86 46.01 7.03
N ARG A 13 20.56 45.94 6.71
CA ARG A 13 19.92 44.80 6.06
C ARG A 13 20.50 44.69 4.64
N ARG A 14 21.45 43.77 4.41
CA ARG A 14 21.96 43.44 3.07
C ARG A 14 20.82 42.86 2.23
N ARG A 15 20.33 43.67 1.29
CA ARG A 15 19.46 43.25 0.19
C ARG A 15 20.33 42.39 -0.75
N ARG A 16 20.24 41.06 -0.64
CA ARG A 16 20.80 40.14 -1.65
C ARG A 16 20.02 40.39 -2.95
N ALA A 17 20.64 41.10 -3.88
CA ALA A 17 20.07 41.43 -5.17
C ALA A 17 20.02 40.20 -6.09
N ASN A 18 18.86 40.00 -6.73
CA ASN A 18 18.44 39.27 -7.93
C ASN A 18 19.46 38.73 -8.97
N SER A 19 20.69 38.35 -8.62
CA SER A 19 21.70 37.87 -9.60
C SER A 19 21.24 36.64 -10.40
N GLY A 20 20.43 35.75 -9.80
CA GLY A 20 19.91 34.57 -10.47
C GLY A 20 18.83 34.85 -11.52
N LEU A 21 18.18 36.02 -11.45
CA LEU A 21 17.07 36.36 -12.34
C LEU A 21 17.58 36.74 -13.74
N TRP A 22 18.70 37.47 -13.81
CA TRP A 22 19.36 37.81 -15.07
C TRP A 22 19.96 36.60 -15.78
N ILE A 23 20.50 35.65 -15.03
CA ILE A 23 21.03 34.39 -15.58
C ILE A 23 19.89 33.56 -16.17
N ALA A 24 18.77 33.42 -15.45
CA ALA A 24 17.60 32.71 -15.96
C ALA A 24 17.02 33.36 -17.23
N LEU A 25 16.96 34.69 -17.28
CA LEU A 25 16.52 35.43 -18.47
C LEU A 25 17.45 35.22 -19.67
N LEU A 26 18.77 35.26 -19.45
CA LEU A 26 19.77 35.01 -20.50
C LEU A 26 19.67 33.59 -21.07
N VAL A 27 19.55 32.58 -20.19
CA VAL A 27 19.39 31.19 -20.59
C VAL A 27 18.10 31.00 -21.40
N GLY A 28 16.99 31.58 -20.95
CA GLY A 28 15.72 31.55 -21.68
C GLY A 28 15.81 32.20 -23.06
N ALA A 29 16.51 33.35 -23.18
CA ALA A 29 16.70 34.04 -24.45
C ALA A 29 17.54 33.24 -25.46
N VAL A 30 18.61 32.60 -24.99
CA VAL A 30 19.45 31.72 -25.83
C VAL A 30 18.66 30.51 -26.32
N ILE A 31 17.89 29.86 -25.44
CA ILE A 31 17.03 28.72 -25.81
C ILE A 31 16.00 29.15 -26.87
N LEU A 32 15.35 30.31 -26.68
CA LEU A 32 14.38 30.84 -27.63
C LEU A 32 15.01 31.09 -29.01
N LEU A 33 16.20 31.69 -29.05
CA LEU A 33 16.96 31.91 -30.29
C LEU A 33 17.28 30.60 -31.02
N LEU A 34 17.73 29.59 -30.28
CA LEU A 34 18.01 28.27 -30.85
C LEU A 34 16.75 27.59 -31.42
N ILE A 35 15.61 27.74 -30.74
CA ILE A 35 14.31 27.24 -31.20
C ILE A 35 13.90 27.95 -32.49
N VAL A 36 13.92 29.29 -32.52
CA VAL A 36 13.54 30.09 -33.70
C VAL A 36 14.39 29.70 -34.91
N ARG A 37 15.71 29.60 -34.72
CA ARG A 37 16.63 29.20 -35.78
C ARG A 37 16.31 27.80 -36.30
N THR A 38 16.14 26.82 -35.40
CA THR A 38 15.83 25.43 -35.78
C THR A 38 14.49 25.33 -36.53
N VAL A 39 13.47 26.06 -36.09
CA VAL A 39 12.16 26.10 -36.76
C VAL A 39 12.26 26.74 -38.15
N SER A 40 13.06 27.79 -38.30
CA SER A 40 13.26 28.46 -39.60
C SER A 40 14.08 27.61 -40.59
N GLU A 41 15.10 26.90 -40.11
CA GLU A 41 15.99 26.07 -40.94
C GLU A 41 15.34 24.70 -41.27
N HIS A 42 14.55 24.15 -40.35
CA HIS A 42 13.92 22.83 -40.46
C HIS A 42 12.45 22.82 -40.01
N PRO A 43 11.53 23.50 -40.74
CA PRO A 43 10.13 23.62 -40.33
C PRO A 43 9.41 22.27 -40.24
N LEU A 44 9.72 21.33 -41.16
CA LEU A 44 9.16 19.98 -41.13
C LEU A 44 9.63 19.19 -39.90
N GLY A 45 10.92 19.27 -39.56
CA GLY A 45 11.47 18.58 -38.39
C GLY A 45 10.88 19.07 -37.07
N ALA A 46 10.71 20.39 -36.93
CA ALA A 46 10.05 20.99 -35.78
C ALA A 46 8.57 20.57 -35.68
N ALA A 47 7.84 20.55 -36.80
CA ALA A 47 6.44 20.11 -36.83
C ALA A 47 6.29 18.62 -36.45
N VAL A 48 7.15 17.75 -36.98
CA VAL A 48 7.18 16.32 -36.63
C VAL A 48 7.44 16.15 -35.13
N LEU A 49 8.41 16.88 -34.56
CA LEU A 49 8.70 16.81 -33.13
C LEU A 49 7.49 17.23 -32.27
N VAL A 50 6.80 18.31 -32.62
CA VAL A 50 5.59 18.76 -31.91
C VAL A 50 4.49 17.69 -31.97
N VAL A 51 4.26 17.09 -33.14
CA VAL A 51 3.26 16.02 -33.30
C VAL A 51 3.62 14.79 -32.46
N LEU A 52 4.90 14.40 -32.43
CA LEU A 52 5.37 13.27 -31.61
C LEU A 52 5.18 13.54 -30.10
N LEU A 53 5.51 14.74 -29.63
CA LEU A 53 5.31 15.14 -28.23
C LEU A 53 3.82 15.20 -27.86
N ALA A 54 2.98 15.76 -28.74
CA ALA A 54 1.53 15.78 -28.55
C ALA A 54 0.95 14.36 -28.52
N GLY A 55 1.39 13.48 -29.43
CA GLY A 55 0.99 12.07 -29.46
C GLY A 55 1.40 11.32 -28.19
N ALA A 56 2.62 11.53 -27.70
CA ALA A 56 3.10 10.95 -26.45
C ALA A 56 2.32 11.46 -25.23
N ALA A 57 2.00 12.77 -25.20
CA ALA A 57 1.20 13.36 -24.12
C ALA A 57 -0.24 12.81 -24.11
N VAL A 58 -0.88 12.73 -25.27
CA VAL A 58 -2.22 12.14 -25.42
C VAL A 58 -2.20 10.66 -25.07
N GLY A 59 -1.24 9.89 -25.59
CA GLY A 59 -1.08 8.48 -25.27
C GLY A 59 -0.87 8.24 -23.77
N GLY A 60 0.02 9.01 -23.15
CA GLY A 60 0.27 8.99 -21.72
C GLY A 60 -0.97 9.33 -20.90
N TYR A 61 -1.74 10.35 -21.31
CA TYR A 61 -2.99 10.74 -20.66
C TYR A 61 -4.05 9.64 -20.73
N LEU A 62 -4.23 8.99 -21.89
CA LEU A 62 -5.18 7.90 -22.08
C LEU A 62 -4.81 6.65 -21.25
N VAL A 63 -3.51 6.30 -21.20
CA VAL A 63 -3.02 5.20 -20.35
C VAL A 63 -3.24 5.53 -18.88
N HIS A 64 -2.93 6.76 -18.45
CA HIS A 64 -3.15 7.21 -17.09
C HIS A 64 -4.63 7.15 -16.70
N GLN A 65 -5.53 7.63 -17.56
CA GLN A 65 -6.99 7.54 -17.39
C GLN A 65 -7.45 6.10 -17.16
N ARG A 66 -7.04 5.17 -18.04
CA ARG A 66 -7.38 3.73 -17.92
C ARG A 66 -6.86 3.12 -16.62
N GLN A 67 -5.63 3.46 -16.22
CA GLN A 67 -5.06 2.97 -14.97
C GLN A 67 -5.80 3.49 -13.74
N GLN A 68 -6.26 4.75 -13.74
CA GLN A 68 -7.04 5.30 -12.64
C GLN A 68 -8.42 4.63 -12.53
N GLN A 69 -9.08 4.35 -13.66
CA GLN A 69 -10.35 3.63 -13.69
C GLN A 69 -10.22 2.22 -13.14
N ALA A 70 -9.26 1.43 -13.63
CA ALA A 70 -9.03 0.07 -13.14
C ALA A 70 -8.69 0.03 -11.64
N ARG A 71 -7.93 1.01 -11.15
CA ARG A 71 -7.63 1.15 -9.70
C ARG A 71 -8.86 1.51 -8.89
N PHE A 72 -9.74 2.34 -9.42
CA PHE A 72 -10.98 2.72 -8.75
C PHE A 72 -11.93 1.53 -8.66
N GLU A 73 -12.11 0.79 -9.76
CA GLU A 73 -12.93 -0.42 -9.80
C GLU A 73 -12.42 -1.46 -8.81
N LEU A 74 -11.12 -1.74 -8.80
CA LEU A 74 -10.51 -2.67 -7.85
C LEU A 74 -10.77 -2.26 -6.39
N ARG A 75 -10.61 -0.97 -6.08
CA ARG A 75 -10.89 -0.43 -4.73
C ARG A 75 -12.36 -0.54 -4.37
N ALA A 76 -13.27 -0.31 -5.31
CA ALA A 76 -14.70 -0.45 -5.10
C ALA A 76 -15.08 -1.91 -4.82
N THR A 77 -14.55 -2.86 -5.60
CA THR A 77 -14.69 -4.30 -5.36
C THR A 77 -14.17 -4.69 -3.99
N HIS A 78 -12.99 -4.19 -3.60
CA HIS A 78 -12.40 -4.48 -2.29
C HIS A 78 -13.23 -3.91 -1.15
N ALA A 79 -13.70 -2.67 -1.28
CA ALA A 79 -14.56 -2.02 -0.29
C ALA A 79 -15.90 -2.75 -0.11
N TYR A 80 -16.52 -3.18 -1.22
CA TYR A 80 -17.76 -3.97 -1.18
C TYR A 80 -17.54 -5.30 -0.44
N THR A 81 -16.50 -6.04 -0.84
CA THR A 81 -16.14 -7.33 -0.22
C THR A 81 -15.87 -7.19 1.28
N LEU A 82 -15.12 -6.15 1.68
CA LEU A 82 -14.83 -5.91 3.09
C LEU A 82 -16.08 -5.52 3.89
N ALA A 83 -17.00 -4.77 3.28
CA ALA A 83 -18.27 -4.42 3.89
C ALA A 83 -19.14 -5.66 4.16
N GLU A 84 -19.11 -6.67 3.29
CA GLU A 84 -19.79 -7.95 3.53
C GLU A 84 -19.21 -8.67 4.75
N TYR A 85 -17.88 -8.75 4.87
CA TYR A 85 -17.22 -9.36 6.03
C TYR A 85 -17.50 -8.61 7.34
N HIS A 86 -17.62 -7.28 7.31
CA HIS A 86 -17.96 -6.51 8.51
C HIS A 86 -19.37 -6.81 9.06
N ARG A 87 -20.31 -7.20 8.19
CA ARG A 87 -21.68 -7.56 8.56
C ARG A 87 -21.79 -8.97 9.14
N MET A 88 -20.77 -9.80 8.99
CA MET A 88 -20.73 -11.15 9.56
C MET A 88 -20.47 -11.14 11.06
N THR A 89 -20.98 -12.15 11.76
CA THR A 89 -20.51 -12.51 13.10
C THR A 89 -19.09 -13.09 13.04
N ALA A 90 -18.39 -13.19 14.17
CA ALA A 90 -17.06 -13.81 14.22
C ALA A 90 -17.05 -15.23 13.63
N THR A 91 -17.97 -16.10 14.08
CA THR A 91 -18.08 -17.48 13.57
C THR A 91 -18.49 -17.56 12.09
N GLN A 92 -19.26 -16.59 11.59
CA GLN A 92 -19.54 -16.50 10.14
C GLN A 92 -18.27 -16.14 9.37
N PHE A 93 -17.47 -15.21 9.89
CA PHE A 93 -16.21 -14.83 9.27
C PHE A 93 -15.21 -16.00 9.22
N GLU A 94 -15.08 -16.77 10.31
CA GLU A 94 -14.25 -17.99 10.34
C GLU A 94 -14.67 -19.00 9.27
N ARG A 95 -15.98 -19.25 9.14
CA ARG A 95 -16.53 -20.11 8.09
C ARG A 95 -16.24 -19.57 6.69
N ALA A 96 -16.37 -18.27 6.48
CA ALA A 96 -16.05 -17.65 5.19
C ALA A 96 -14.57 -17.83 4.82
N LEU A 97 -13.63 -17.72 5.78
CA LEU A 97 -12.22 -18.01 5.52
C LEU A 97 -11.99 -19.50 5.19
N ALA A 98 -12.69 -20.41 5.86
CA ALA A 98 -12.65 -21.82 5.52
C ALA A 98 -13.18 -22.08 4.10
N ASP A 99 -14.23 -21.38 3.68
CA ASP A 99 -14.76 -21.49 2.32
C ASP A 99 -13.79 -20.93 1.28
N LEU A 100 -13.11 -19.82 1.56
CA LEU A 100 -12.02 -19.32 0.70
C LEU A 100 -10.88 -20.33 0.59
N CYS A 101 -10.47 -20.95 1.70
CA CYS A 101 -9.49 -22.03 1.68
C CYS A 101 -9.91 -23.17 0.75
N ARG A 102 -11.14 -23.68 0.88
CA ARG A 102 -11.67 -24.75 0.01
C ARG A 102 -11.69 -24.32 -1.45
N ARG A 103 -12.18 -23.10 -1.72
CA ARG A 103 -12.28 -22.52 -3.06
C ARG A 103 -10.93 -22.46 -3.77
N ASP A 104 -9.87 -22.17 -3.03
CA ASP A 104 -8.52 -21.98 -3.58
C ASP A 104 -7.62 -23.21 -3.38
N GLY A 105 -8.23 -24.38 -3.20
CA GLY A 105 -7.57 -25.68 -3.32
C GLY A 105 -7.05 -26.28 -2.01
N CYS A 106 -7.31 -25.66 -0.86
CA CYS A 106 -6.97 -26.28 0.41
C CYS A 106 -7.87 -27.51 0.69
N THR A 107 -7.27 -28.54 1.27
CA THR A 107 -7.95 -29.77 1.70
C THR A 107 -7.98 -29.87 3.23
N ARG A 108 -8.73 -30.84 3.76
CA ARG A 108 -8.88 -31.08 5.22
C ARG A 108 -9.24 -29.81 6.02
N VAL A 109 -10.06 -28.94 5.42
CA VAL A 109 -10.42 -27.65 6.01
C VAL A 109 -11.39 -27.84 7.17
N LYS A 110 -10.95 -27.46 8.37
CA LYS A 110 -11.71 -27.52 9.62
C LYS A 110 -11.82 -26.13 10.23
N VAL A 111 -13.05 -25.71 10.54
CA VAL A 111 -13.31 -24.56 11.43
C VAL A 111 -13.20 -25.09 12.86
N VAL A 112 -12.31 -24.49 13.64
CA VAL A 112 -12.04 -24.88 15.03
C VAL A 112 -12.64 -23.87 16.01
N GLY A 113 -12.76 -22.60 15.60
CA GLY A 113 -13.03 -21.43 16.45
C GLY A 113 -14.04 -21.61 17.57
N GLY A 114 -13.80 -20.91 18.68
CA GLY A 114 -14.62 -20.99 19.89
C GLY A 114 -13.78 -20.98 21.16
N ALA A 115 -14.42 -21.24 22.31
CA ALA A 115 -13.71 -21.28 23.58
C ALA A 115 -12.60 -22.36 23.55
N GLY A 116 -11.35 -21.94 23.79
CA GLY A 116 -10.21 -22.86 23.84
C GLY A 116 -9.56 -23.16 22.49
N ASP A 117 -9.88 -22.41 21.42
CA ASP A 117 -9.22 -22.54 20.11
C ASP A 117 -7.70 -22.25 20.13
N LEU A 118 -7.22 -21.64 21.22
CA LEU A 118 -5.83 -21.23 21.42
C LEU A 118 -5.30 -20.43 20.23
N GLY A 119 -6.17 -19.70 19.53
CA GLY A 119 -5.84 -18.85 18.39
C GLY A 119 -5.71 -19.53 17.03
N ALA A 120 -6.32 -20.71 16.85
CA ALA A 120 -6.50 -21.33 15.56
C ALA A 120 -8.00 -21.43 15.24
N ASP A 121 -8.48 -20.56 14.34
CA ASP A 121 -9.91 -20.54 13.99
C ASP A 121 -10.21 -21.44 12.78
N VAL A 122 -9.26 -21.52 11.84
CA VAL A 122 -9.31 -22.44 10.70
C VAL A 122 -7.99 -23.18 10.56
N ILE A 123 -8.07 -24.48 10.36
CA ILE A 123 -6.92 -25.34 10.03
C ILE A 123 -7.19 -26.00 8.70
N ALA A 124 -6.19 -26.01 7.82
CA ALA A 124 -6.28 -26.61 6.49
C ALA A 124 -4.94 -27.19 6.03
N MET A 125 -4.96 -27.97 4.96
CA MET A 125 -3.77 -28.34 4.20
C MET A 125 -3.76 -27.56 2.90
N THR A 126 -2.69 -26.84 2.61
CA THR A 126 -2.53 -26.05 1.38
C THR A 126 -2.40 -26.98 0.16
N PRO A 127 -2.56 -26.46 -1.07
CA PRO A 127 -2.28 -27.23 -2.28
C PRO A 127 -0.85 -27.82 -2.33
N ALA A 128 0.11 -27.15 -1.69
CA ALA A 128 1.50 -27.62 -1.56
C ALA A 128 1.71 -28.65 -0.43
N GLY A 129 0.65 -29.08 0.25
CA GLY A 129 0.72 -30.07 1.33
C GLY A 129 1.17 -29.52 2.69
N GLN A 130 1.23 -28.20 2.86
CA GLN A 130 1.63 -27.56 4.11
C GLN A 130 0.44 -27.37 5.04
N ARG A 131 0.64 -27.55 6.34
CA ARG A 131 -0.40 -27.31 7.34
C ARG A 131 -0.56 -25.81 7.62
N LEU A 132 -1.69 -25.27 7.22
CA LEU A 132 -2.09 -23.88 7.40
C LEU A 132 -2.94 -23.73 8.66
N VAL A 133 -2.60 -22.72 9.47
CA VAL A 133 -3.42 -22.25 10.60
C VAL A 133 -3.75 -20.78 10.38
N LEU A 134 -5.05 -20.47 10.37
CA LEU A 134 -5.57 -19.12 10.29
C LEU A 134 -6.19 -18.70 11.62
N GLN A 135 -5.82 -17.51 12.09
CA GLN A 135 -6.60 -16.76 13.06
C GLN A 135 -7.40 -15.68 12.33
N ALA A 136 -8.71 -15.69 12.53
CA ALA A 136 -9.67 -14.72 12.04
C ALA A 136 -9.90 -13.62 13.10
N LYS A 137 -9.75 -12.35 12.69
CA LYS A 137 -10.04 -11.18 13.54
C LYS A 137 -10.98 -10.22 12.83
N ARG A 138 -12.28 -10.43 13.01
CA ARG A 138 -13.32 -9.52 12.52
C ARG A 138 -13.41 -8.28 13.42
N TYR A 139 -12.61 -7.27 13.14
CA TYR A 139 -12.55 -6.01 13.87
C TYR A 139 -13.19 -4.87 13.07
N ALA A 140 -13.67 -3.85 13.79
CA ALA A 140 -14.11 -2.61 13.15
C ALA A 140 -12.91 -1.87 12.51
N PRO A 141 -13.13 -1.03 11.48
CA PRO A 141 -12.03 -0.30 10.83
C PRO A 141 -11.18 0.57 11.77
N SER A 142 -11.76 1.04 12.88
CA SER A 142 -11.07 1.83 13.91
C SER A 142 -10.26 0.97 14.90
N THR A 143 -10.47 -0.35 14.94
CA THR A 143 -9.83 -1.26 15.89
C THR A 143 -8.76 -2.07 15.18
N LYS A 144 -7.50 -1.87 15.56
CA LYS A 144 -6.36 -2.56 14.96
C LYS A 144 -6.00 -3.84 15.70
N VAL A 145 -5.45 -4.82 14.98
CA VAL A 145 -4.87 -6.03 15.57
C VAL A 145 -3.58 -5.67 16.31
N GLY A 146 -3.54 -6.02 17.59
CA GLY A 146 -2.45 -5.70 18.51
C GLY A 146 -1.37 -6.77 18.57
N SER A 147 -0.23 -6.46 19.21
CA SER A 147 0.82 -7.46 19.47
C SER A 147 0.34 -8.63 20.34
N GLY A 148 -0.58 -8.39 21.27
CA GLY A 148 -1.17 -9.43 22.12
C GLY A 148 -1.95 -10.49 21.32
N ASP A 149 -2.68 -10.07 20.26
CA ASP A 149 -3.33 -11.01 19.33
C ASP A 149 -2.28 -11.89 18.63
N MET A 150 -1.17 -11.27 18.18
CA MET A 150 -0.10 -12.00 17.50
C MET A 150 0.65 -12.95 18.43
N GLN A 151 0.85 -12.59 19.70
CA GLN A 151 1.53 -13.42 20.70
C GLN A 151 0.79 -14.73 20.98
N LYS A 152 -0.56 -14.70 21.01
CA LYS A 152 -1.35 -15.93 21.15
C LYS A 152 -1.06 -16.91 20.01
N VAL A 153 -1.19 -16.45 18.76
CA VAL A 153 -0.92 -17.27 17.57
C VAL A 153 0.53 -17.73 17.54
N GLY A 154 1.48 -16.85 17.87
CA GLY A 154 2.91 -17.18 17.90
C GLY A 154 3.27 -18.26 18.92
N GLY A 155 2.57 -18.33 20.05
CA GLY A 155 2.79 -19.35 21.06
C GLY A 155 2.20 -20.73 20.71
N THR A 156 1.15 -20.77 19.90
CA THR A 156 0.31 -21.97 19.77
C THR A 156 0.28 -22.56 18.35
N ALA A 157 0.37 -21.74 17.30
CA ALA A 157 0.14 -22.20 15.93
C ALA A 157 1.06 -23.37 15.55
N ARG A 158 2.36 -23.26 15.83
CA ARG A 158 3.32 -24.33 15.54
C ARG A 158 3.32 -25.42 16.62
N GLN A 159 3.40 -25.03 17.89
CA GLN A 159 3.63 -25.96 19.00
C GLN A 159 2.40 -26.83 19.33
N ILE A 160 1.20 -26.26 19.23
CA ILE A 160 -0.06 -26.94 19.56
C ILE A 160 -0.72 -27.45 18.28
N HIS A 161 -0.78 -26.61 17.25
CA HIS A 161 -1.55 -26.90 16.04
C HIS A 161 -0.71 -27.46 14.89
N GLY A 162 0.61 -27.56 15.03
CA GLY A 162 1.51 -28.13 14.03
C GLY A 162 1.62 -27.30 12.74
N ALA A 163 1.38 -25.99 12.80
CA ALA A 163 1.40 -25.12 11.63
C ALA A 163 2.78 -25.11 10.95
N ASP A 164 2.79 -25.36 9.64
CA ASP A 164 3.88 -24.99 8.75
C ASP A 164 3.74 -23.51 8.34
N ILE A 165 2.49 -23.07 8.14
CA ILE A 165 2.15 -21.69 7.82
C ILE A 165 1.13 -21.19 8.84
N ALA A 166 1.45 -20.10 9.52
CA ALA A 166 0.51 -19.38 10.37
C ALA A 166 0.18 -18.02 9.73
N ALA A 167 -1.10 -17.69 9.63
CA ALA A 167 -1.54 -16.38 9.18
C ALA A 167 -2.63 -15.80 10.08
N VAL A 168 -2.57 -14.50 10.31
CA VAL A 168 -3.64 -13.74 10.95
C VAL A 168 -4.35 -12.92 9.88
N VAL A 169 -5.66 -13.14 9.76
CA VAL A 169 -6.53 -12.52 8.77
C VAL A 169 -7.51 -11.60 9.49
N THR A 170 -7.60 -10.34 9.09
CA THR A 170 -8.48 -9.36 9.72
C THR A 170 -9.24 -8.52 8.71
N THR A 171 -10.44 -8.08 9.10
CA THR A 171 -11.20 -7.06 8.38
C THR A 171 -10.72 -5.62 8.65
N SER A 172 -9.66 -5.46 9.44
CA SER A 172 -9.09 -4.16 9.81
C SER A 172 -7.61 -4.09 9.40
N THR A 173 -6.79 -3.36 10.15
CA THR A 173 -5.34 -3.23 9.95
C THR A 173 -4.56 -3.66 11.19
N PHE A 174 -3.26 -3.81 11.05
CA PHE A 174 -2.35 -4.18 12.14
C PHE A 174 -1.69 -2.95 12.76
N THR A 175 -1.39 -3.03 14.05
CA THR A 175 -0.48 -2.08 14.71
C THR A 175 0.97 -2.32 14.27
N ARG A 176 1.83 -1.30 14.40
CA ARG A 176 3.27 -1.44 14.10
C ARG A 176 3.92 -2.56 14.91
N HIS A 177 3.60 -2.64 16.21
CA HIS A 177 4.12 -3.70 17.09
C HIS A 177 3.64 -5.10 16.68
N ALA A 178 2.39 -5.25 16.20
CA ALA A 178 1.90 -6.52 15.67
C ALA A 178 2.69 -6.94 14.43
N LEU A 179 2.96 -6.01 13.50
CA LEU A 179 3.76 -6.28 12.30
C LEU A 179 5.23 -6.60 12.63
N ASP A 180 5.82 -5.90 13.60
CA ASP A 180 7.19 -6.20 14.06
C ASP A 180 7.29 -7.60 14.67
N TYR A 181 6.28 -7.99 15.46
CA TYR A 181 6.21 -9.32 16.07
C TYR A 181 5.97 -10.41 15.02
N SER A 182 5.06 -10.17 14.07
CA SER A 182 4.72 -11.14 13.02
C SER A 182 5.93 -11.49 12.16
N ARG A 183 6.74 -10.49 11.78
CA ARG A 183 7.98 -10.68 11.04
C ARG A 183 8.99 -11.56 11.79
N ARG A 184 9.11 -11.40 13.11
CA ARG A 184 10.06 -12.18 13.92
C ARG A 184 9.70 -13.66 14.00
N LEU A 185 8.40 -13.98 13.97
CA LEU A 185 7.91 -15.36 14.08
C LEU A 185 7.46 -15.98 12.75
N GLY A 186 7.61 -15.26 11.63
CA GLY A 186 7.16 -15.74 10.32
C GLY A 186 5.64 -15.87 10.20
N ILE A 187 4.87 -15.12 11.01
CA ILE A 187 3.40 -15.12 10.93
C ILE A 187 2.98 -14.17 9.81
N ARG A 188 2.24 -14.68 8.83
CA ARG A 188 1.75 -13.89 7.70
C ARG A 188 0.58 -13.01 8.16
N THR A 189 0.50 -11.79 7.65
CA THR A 189 -0.52 -10.81 8.05
C THR A 189 -1.38 -10.43 6.86
N TYR A 190 -2.68 -10.70 6.94
CA TYR A 190 -3.67 -10.38 5.93
C TYR A 190 -4.63 -9.34 6.51
N ASP A 191 -4.39 -8.08 6.13
CA ASP A 191 -5.28 -6.98 6.51
C ASP A 191 -6.52 -6.94 5.61
N GLY A 192 -7.43 -5.98 5.84
CA GLY A 192 -8.66 -5.88 5.06
C GLY A 192 -8.43 -5.77 3.55
N THR A 193 -7.32 -5.15 3.12
CA THR A 193 -6.99 -5.03 1.69
C THR A 193 -6.47 -6.36 1.14
N ALA A 194 -5.57 -7.03 1.85
CA ALA A 194 -5.05 -8.34 1.44
C ALA A 194 -6.15 -9.41 1.44
N LEU A 195 -7.02 -9.42 2.45
CA LEU A 195 -8.21 -10.27 2.52
C LEU A 195 -9.14 -10.01 1.33
N ALA A 196 -9.45 -8.75 1.04
CA ALA A 196 -10.31 -8.40 -0.09
C ALA A 196 -9.68 -8.82 -1.43
N GLY A 197 -8.36 -8.68 -1.59
CA GLY A 197 -7.63 -9.16 -2.75
C GLY A 197 -7.72 -10.67 -2.91
N TRP A 198 -7.50 -11.42 -1.83
CA TRP A 198 -7.66 -12.88 -1.82
C TRP A 198 -9.10 -13.28 -2.15
N ALA A 199 -10.08 -12.69 -1.47
CA ALA A 199 -11.50 -12.98 -1.67
C ALA A 199 -11.98 -12.67 -3.10
N SER A 200 -11.43 -11.63 -3.75
CA SER A 200 -11.77 -11.27 -5.13
C SER A 200 -10.87 -11.88 -6.21
N ARG A 201 -9.91 -12.75 -5.83
CA ARG A 201 -8.87 -13.33 -6.72
C ARG A 201 -7.99 -12.29 -7.44
N THR A 202 -7.87 -11.09 -6.88
CA THR A 202 -6.99 -10.04 -7.40
C THR A 202 -5.68 -9.94 -6.61
N GLY A 203 -5.49 -10.81 -5.61
CA GLY A 203 -4.31 -10.88 -4.76
C GLY A 203 -4.07 -12.32 -4.28
N PRO A 204 -2.89 -12.57 -3.68
CA PRO A 204 -2.46 -13.92 -3.34
C PRO A 204 -3.25 -14.50 -2.17
N ALA A 205 -3.24 -15.83 -2.07
CA ALA A 205 -3.77 -16.54 -0.91
C ALA A 205 -2.74 -16.58 0.25
N PRO A 206 -3.16 -16.78 1.52
CA PRO A 206 -2.27 -16.76 2.68
C PRO A 206 -1.07 -17.71 2.66
N TRP A 207 -1.03 -18.70 1.77
CA TRP A 207 0.04 -19.69 1.66
C TRP A 207 0.96 -19.52 0.44
N GLU A 208 0.69 -18.57 -0.44
CA GLU A 208 1.60 -18.17 -1.53
C GLU A 208 2.68 -17.23 -1.00
#